data_AF-A0A350YM10-F1
#
_entry.id   AF-A0A350YM10-F1
#
_cell.length_a   1.000
_cell.length_b   1.000
_cell.length_c   1.000
_cell.angle_alpha   90.00
_cell.angle_beta   90.00
_cell.angle_gamma   90.00
#
_symmetry.space_group_name_H-M   'P 1'
#
loop_
_entity.id
_entity.type
_entity.pdbx_description
1 polymer ?
#
loop_
_entity_poly.entity_id
_entity_poly.type
_entity_poly.pdbx_seq_one_letter_code
_entity_poly.pdbx_strand_id
1 'polypeptide(L)'
;MRQFKSRFILSLVAVTLLFVGCIPAIKSAKDYEEIPPMLSILTNKAQLAVEEGYSDKGEQAVFDYIERKNPNVLEWFKENNYRLRVCVVADYAVVLVCDENRPVFEDTYCNSGFPDKDHRSDNHLRSCEITMTIEEVKEYCQ
;
A
#
# COMPACT_ATOMS: atom_id res chain seq x y z
N MET A 1 58.06 0.43 -23.41
CA MET A 1 56.82 0.80 -22.66
C MET A 1 55.56 0.12 -23.25
N ARG A 2 55.54 -1.20 -23.44
CA ARG A 2 54.39 -1.91 -24.05
C ARG A 2 53.80 -3.03 -23.19
N GLN A 3 54.52 -3.51 -22.17
CA GLN A 3 54.03 -4.59 -21.28
C GLN A 3 53.22 -4.11 -20.06
N PHE A 4 53.36 -2.84 -19.65
CA PHE A 4 52.62 -2.32 -18.48
C PHE A 4 51.12 -2.13 -18.73
N LYS A 5 50.69 -2.01 -20.00
CA LYS A 5 49.28 -1.81 -20.34
C LYS A 5 48.43 -3.09 -20.22
N SER A 6 49.03 -4.27 -20.43
CA SER A 6 48.27 -5.53 -20.49
C SER A 6 47.85 -6.05 -19.11
N ARG A 7 48.64 -5.80 -18.05
CA ARG A 7 48.32 -6.25 -16.69
C ARG A 7 47.28 -5.36 -16.02
N PHE A 8 47.23 -4.08 -16.40
CA PHE A 8 46.26 -3.12 -15.89
C PHE A 8 44.84 -3.40 -16.40
N ILE A 9 44.70 -3.79 -17.68
CA ILE A 9 43.39 -4.07 -18.27
C ILE A 9 42.77 -5.34 -17.68
N LEU A 10 43.57 -6.37 -17.41
CA LEU A 10 43.07 -7.61 -16.79
C LEU A 10 42.56 -7.39 -15.35
N SER A 11 43.23 -6.52 -14.59
CA SER A 11 42.82 -6.17 -13.23
C SER A 11 41.54 -5.34 -13.22
N LEU A 12 41.28 -4.56 -14.27
CA LEU A 12 40.09 -3.72 -14.38
C LEU A 12 38.83 -4.57 -14.67
N VAL A 13 38.94 -5.60 -15.50
CA VAL A 13 37.83 -6.53 -15.82
C VAL A 13 37.40 -7.35 -14.59
N ALA A 14 38.36 -7.76 -13.76
CA ALA A 14 38.08 -8.48 -12.52
C ALA A 14 37.36 -7.62 -11.47
N VAL A 15 37.66 -6.31 -11.40
CA VAL A 15 36.97 -5.37 -10.49
C VAL A 15 35.55 -5.06 -10.97
N THR A 16 35.32 -4.99 -12.29
CA THR A 16 33.95 -4.78 -12.81
C THR A 16 33.03 -5.98 -12.61
N LEU A 17 33.57 -7.20 -12.51
CA LEU A 17 32.81 -8.41 -12.19
C LEU A 17 32.45 -8.53 -10.69
N LEU A 18 33.03 -7.71 -9.81
CA LEU A 18 32.60 -7.61 -8.40
C LEU A 18 31.39 -6.67 -8.21
N PHE A 19 31.00 -5.91 -9.24
CA PHE A 19 29.70 -5.24 -9.30
C PHE A 19 28.59 -6.15 -9.85
N VAL A 20 28.88 -7.45 -10.04
CA VAL A 20 27.85 -8.50 -10.10
C VAL A 20 27.28 -8.65 -8.69
N GLY A 21 26.49 -7.67 -8.30
CA GLY A 21 25.85 -7.56 -7.00
C GLY A 21 24.45 -6.96 -7.11
N CYS A 22 23.80 -7.07 -8.27
CA CYS A 22 22.35 -7.02 -8.30
C CYS A 22 21.84 -8.35 -7.74
N ILE A 23 21.76 -8.45 -6.43
CA ILE A 23 20.78 -9.35 -5.81
C ILE A 23 19.45 -8.71 -6.18
N PRO A 24 18.59 -9.29 -7.06
CA PRO A 24 17.20 -8.91 -7.02
C PRO A 24 16.79 -9.24 -5.59
N ALA A 25 16.43 -8.22 -4.80
CA ALA A 25 15.73 -8.45 -3.56
C ALA A 25 14.65 -9.47 -3.91
N ILE A 26 14.81 -10.69 -3.41
CA ILE A 26 13.78 -11.70 -3.47
C ILE A 26 12.63 -10.96 -2.82
N LYS A 27 11.64 -10.52 -3.61
CA LYS A 27 10.39 -9.98 -3.06
C LYS A 27 9.97 -11.10 -2.13
N SER A 28 10.13 -10.87 -0.83
CA SER A 28 9.54 -11.71 0.19
C SER A 28 8.12 -11.97 -0.28
N ALA A 29 7.66 -13.22 -0.23
CA ALA A 29 6.26 -13.51 -0.48
C ALA A 29 5.46 -12.45 0.29
N LYS A 30 4.71 -11.61 -0.44
CA LYS A 30 4.05 -10.44 0.15
C LYS A 30 3.18 -10.96 1.28
N ASP A 31 3.49 -10.54 2.50
CA ASP A 31 2.80 -11.03 3.67
C ASP A 31 1.49 -10.27 3.82
N TYR A 32 0.43 -10.85 3.27
CA TYR A 32 -0.92 -10.32 3.39
C TYR A 32 -1.45 -10.44 4.83
N GLU A 33 -0.80 -11.21 5.72
CA GLU A 33 -1.24 -11.37 7.11
C GLU A 33 -1.05 -10.10 7.95
N GLU A 34 -0.07 -9.26 7.60
CA GLU A 34 0.18 -7.99 8.27
C GLU A 34 -0.78 -6.87 7.82
N ILE A 35 -1.49 -7.03 6.69
CA ILE A 35 -2.38 -5.98 6.16
C ILE A 35 -3.61 -5.75 7.05
N PRO A 36 -4.41 -6.75 7.45
CA PRO A 36 -5.62 -6.54 8.26
C PRO A 36 -5.44 -5.64 9.50
N PRO A 37 -4.49 -5.90 10.42
CA PRO A 37 -4.35 -5.06 11.60
C PRO A 37 -3.92 -3.63 11.26
N MET A 38 -3.06 -3.46 10.24
CA MET A 38 -2.60 -2.14 9.81
C MET A 38 -3.70 -1.36 9.08
N LEU A 39 -4.50 -2.05 8.28
CA LEU A 39 -5.62 -1.49 7.54
C LEU A 39 -6.69 -1.00 8.53
N SER A 40 -7.07 -1.80 9.52
CA SER A 40 -8.04 -1.38 10.53
C SER A 40 -7.60 -0.11 11.28
N ILE A 41 -6.33 0.02 11.66
CA ILE A 41 -5.79 1.26 12.26
C ILE A 41 -5.94 2.44 11.30
N LEU A 42 -5.58 2.23 10.03
CA LEU A 42 -5.61 3.25 9.00
C LEU A 42 -7.04 3.70 8.70
N THR A 43 -7.98 2.78 8.52
CA THR A 43 -9.40 3.05 8.25
C THR A 43 -10.05 3.83 9.40
N ASN A 44 -9.73 3.49 10.65
CA ASN A 44 -10.16 4.29 11.80
C ASN A 44 -9.65 5.74 11.75
N LYS A 45 -8.40 5.96 11.33
CA LYS A 45 -7.86 7.33 11.17
C LYS A 45 -8.45 8.04 9.96
N ALA A 46 -8.74 7.32 8.89
CA ALA A 46 -9.43 7.86 7.72
C ALA A 46 -10.84 8.33 8.10
N GLN A 47 -11.60 7.55 8.88
CA GLN A 47 -12.91 7.94 9.37
C GLN A 47 -12.86 9.23 10.18
N LEU A 48 -11.95 9.33 11.15
CA LEU A 48 -11.79 10.57 11.92
C LEU A 48 -11.47 11.78 11.04
N ALA A 49 -10.67 11.59 9.98
CA ALA A 49 -10.38 12.66 9.02
C ALA A 49 -11.65 13.08 8.24
N VAL A 50 -12.49 12.13 7.85
CA VAL A 50 -13.79 12.38 7.21
C VAL A 50 -14.73 13.16 8.14
N GLU A 51 -14.85 12.73 9.40
CA GLU A 51 -15.66 13.41 10.42
C GLU A 51 -15.18 14.84 10.71
N GLU A 52 -13.88 15.09 10.62
CA GLU A 52 -13.28 16.43 10.74
C GLU A 52 -13.33 17.25 9.43
N GLY A 53 -13.94 16.74 8.36
CA GLY A 53 -14.13 17.44 7.08
C GLY A 53 -12.88 17.54 6.21
N TYR A 54 -11.90 16.64 6.38
CA TYR A 54 -10.72 16.60 5.50
C TYR A 54 -11.03 16.01 4.13
N SER A 55 -12.06 15.16 4.00
CA SER A 55 -12.50 14.57 2.73
C SER A 55 -12.94 15.63 1.70
N ASP A 56 -13.52 16.74 2.15
CA ASP A 56 -13.93 17.87 1.28
C ASP A 56 -12.74 18.51 0.53
N LYS A 57 -11.52 18.29 1.04
CA LYS A 57 -10.26 18.77 0.45
C LYS A 57 -9.58 17.71 -0.43
N GLY A 58 -10.21 16.54 -0.59
CA GLY A 58 -9.74 15.43 -1.42
C GLY A 58 -8.96 14.36 -0.66
N GLU A 59 -8.71 13.25 -1.36
CA GLU A 59 -8.03 12.03 -0.86
C GLU A 59 -6.68 12.34 -0.19
N GLN A 60 -5.87 13.22 -0.78
CA GLN A 60 -4.57 13.59 -0.22
C GLN A 60 -4.70 14.26 1.16
N ALA A 61 -5.73 15.07 1.40
CA ALA A 61 -5.90 15.74 2.68
C ALA A 61 -6.25 14.76 3.81
N VAL A 62 -6.91 13.64 3.49
CA VAL A 62 -7.13 12.53 4.43
C VAL A 62 -5.81 11.84 4.75
N PHE A 63 -4.99 11.54 3.74
CA PHE A 63 -3.65 10.97 3.99
C PHE A 63 -2.74 11.92 4.79
N ASP A 64 -2.76 13.22 4.52
CA ASP A 64 -2.00 14.21 5.29
C ASP A 64 -2.47 14.26 6.76
N TYR A 65 -3.77 14.08 7.02
CA TYR A 65 -4.29 13.96 8.38
C TYR A 65 -3.75 12.71 9.08
N ILE A 66 -3.82 11.55 8.41
CA ILE A 66 -3.32 10.28 8.95
C ILE A 66 -1.81 10.39 9.22
N GLU A 67 -1.03 10.95 8.29
CA GLU A 67 0.41 11.11 8.43
C GLU A 67 0.79 11.96 9.65
N ARG A 68 0.04 13.03 9.94
CA ARG A 68 0.25 13.84 11.15
C ARG A 68 -0.10 13.11 12.45
N LYS A 69 -1.09 12.21 12.43
CA LYS A 69 -1.60 11.53 13.63
C LYS A 69 -0.90 10.21 13.90
N ASN A 70 -0.52 9.47 12.86
CA ASN A 70 0.11 8.17 12.94
C ASN A 70 0.93 7.88 11.66
N PRO A 71 2.13 8.47 11.51
CA PRO A 71 2.92 8.34 10.28
C PRO A 71 3.32 6.90 9.98
N ASN A 72 3.59 6.11 11.01
CA ASN A 72 4.09 4.73 10.90
C ASN A 72 3.16 3.81 10.10
N VAL A 73 1.83 4.02 10.19
CA VAL A 73 0.86 3.15 9.49
C VAL A 73 0.94 3.34 7.98
N LEU A 74 1.06 4.58 7.51
CA LEU A 74 1.19 4.89 6.08
C LEU A 74 2.56 4.48 5.54
N GLU A 75 3.61 4.68 6.33
CA GLU A 75 4.97 4.31 5.95
C GLU A 75 5.10 2.82 5.69
N TRP A 76 4.52 1.97 6.55
CA TRP A 76 4.53 0.52 6.35
C TRP A 76 3.93 0.11 4.99
N PHE A 77 2.79 0.68 4.58
CA PHE A 77 2.20 0.38 3.27
C PHE A 77 3.09 0.86 2.11
N LYS A 78 3.73 2.03 2.25
CA LYS A 78 4.67 2.58 1.26
C LYS A 78 5.90 1.67 1.11
N GLU A 79 6.53 1.27 2.22
CA GLU A 79 7.70 0.40 2.26
C GLU A 79 7.42 -0.99 1.66
N ASN A 80 6.22 -1.52 1.88
CA ASN A 80 5.77 -2.79 1.33
C ASN A 80 5.22 -2.71 -0.09
N ASN A 81 5.37 -1.56 -0.77
CA ASN A 81 4.93 -1.32 -2.14
C ASN A 81 3.44 -1.62 -2.35
N TYR A 82 2.60 -1.22 -1.39
CA TYR A 82 1.15 -1.19 -1.54
C TYR A 82 0.71 0.23 -1.91
N ARG A 83 -0.33 0.32 -2.73
CA ARG A 83 -1.00 1.60 -2.99
C ARG A 83 -2.27 1.64 -2.16
N LEU A 84 -2.55 2.79 -1.58
CA LEU A 84 -3.75 3.02 -0.80
C LEU A 84 -4.69 3.92 -1.59
N ARG A 85 -6.00 3.69 -1.46
CA ARG A 85 -7.04 4.62 -1.87
C ARG A 85 -8.00 4.87 -0.74
N VAL A 86 -8.58 6.07 -0.69
CA VAL A 86 -9.64 6.42 0.26
C VAL A 86 -10.78 7.11 -0.47
N CYS A 87 -12.02 6.71 -0.17
CA CYS A 87 -13.23 7.40 -0.60
C CYS A 87 -14.24 7.49 0.55
N VAL A 88 -15.24 8.34 0.40
CA VAL A 88 -16.39 8.42 1.29
C VAL A 88 -17.59 7.77 0.60
N VAL A 89 -18.18 6.78 1.25
CA VAL A 89 -19.39 6.09 0.79
C VAL A 89 -20.40 6.14 1.93
N ALA A 90 -21.57 6.74 1.69
CA ALA A 90 -22.64 6.86 2.69
C ALA A 90 -22.21 7.51 4.03
N ASP A 91 -21.28 8.47 3.99
CA ASP A 91 -20.66 9.14 5.15
C ASP A 91 -19.57 8.34 5.89
N TYR A 92 -19.21 7.16 5.38
CA TYR A 92 -18.14 6.32 5.92
C TYR A 92 -16.89 6.38 5.05
N ALA A 93 -15.72 6.45 5.69
CA ALA A 93 -14.45 6.22 5.01
C ALA A 93 -14.34 4.75 4.58
N VAL A 94 -14.07 4.54 3.30
CA VAL A 94 -13.67 3.24 2.75
C VAL A 94 -12.22 3.34 2.33
N VAL A 95 -11.37 2.48 2.88
CA VAL A 95 -9.95 2.39 2.51
C VAL A 95 -9.73 1.13 1.70
N LEU A 96 -9.09 1.28 0.55
CA LEU A 96 -8.67 0.20 -0.33
C LEU A 96 -7.15 0.05 -0.30
N VAL A 97 -6.68 -1.19 -0.11
CA VAL A 97 -5.29 -1.59 -0.34
C VAL A 97 -5.18 -2.24 -1.71
N CYS A 98 -4.19 -1.82 -2.49
CA CYS A 98 -3.89 -2.36 -3.81
C CYS A 98 -2.47 -2.92 -3.89
N ASP A 99 -2.34 -4.05 -4.57
CA ASP A 99 -1.06 -4.66 -4.97
C ASP A 99 -0.96 -4.73 -6.49
N GLU A 100 0.14 -4.21 -7.06
CA GLU A 100 0.36 -4.19 -8.51
C GLU A 100 -0.84 -3.65 -9.31
N ASN A 101 -1.47 -2.58 -8.78
CA ASN A 101 -2.66 -1.92 -9.33
C ASN A 101 -3.97 -2.73 -9.27
N ARG A 102 -3.98 -3.89 -8.60
CA ARG A 102 -5.18 -4.68 -8.33
C ARG A 102 -5.66 -4.45 -6.90
N PRO A 103 -6.98 -4.41 -6.66
CA PRO A 103 -7.50 -4.31 -5.30
C PRO A 103 -7.21 -5.61 -4.53
N VAL A 104 -6.94 -5.48 -3.24
CA VAL A 104 -6.62 -6.61 -2.33
C VAL A 104 -7.64 -6.65 -1.21
N PHE A 105 -7.79 -5.54 -0.49
CA PHE A 105 -8.69 -5.44 0.64
C PHE A 105 -9.39 -4.09 0.65
N GLU A 106 -10.71 -4.08 0.88
CA GLU A 106 -11.47 -2.88 1.22
C GLU A 106 -11.98 -3.01 2.65
N ASP A 107 -11.95 -1.89 3.37
CA ASP A 107 -12.28 -1.85 4.78
C ASP A 107 -13.01 -0.56 5.12
N THR A 108 -14.03 -0.68 5.96
CA THR A 108 -14.70 0.40 6.69
C THR A 108 -14.26 0.38 8.16
N TYR A 109 -14.53 1.45 8.90
CA TYR A 109 -14.16 1.48 10.32
C TYR A 109 -15.11 0.64 11.22
N CYS A 110 -16.18 0.10 10.63
CA CYS A 110 -17.35 -0.38 11.37
C CYS A 110 -17.11 -1.72 12.04
N ASN A 111 -16.34 -2.61 11.39
CA ASN A 111 -15.95 -3.90 11.94
C ASN A 111 -14.47 -3.89 12.30
N SER A 112 -14.16 -4.14 13.59
CA SER A 112 -12.77 -4.32 13.99
C SER A 112 -12.25 -5.67 13.53
N GLY A 113 -11.03 -5.72 12.99
CA GLY A 113 -10.32 -6.97 12.71
C GLY A 113 -10.03 -7.17 11.23
N PHE A 114 -10.73 -8.12 10.60
CA PHE A 114 -10.52 -8.44 9.19
C PHE A 114 -11.16 -7.40 8.27
N PRO A 115 -10.59 -7.17 7.07
CA PRO A 115 -11.17 -6.25 6.10
C PRO A 115 -12.56 -6.73 5.68
N ASP A 116 -13.50 -5.79 5.53
CA ASP A 116 -14.86 -6.08 5.11
C ASP A 116 -14.94 -6.82 3.75
N LYS A 117 -14.00 -6.55 2.83
CA LYS A 117 -13.88 -7.28 1.55
C LYS A 117 -12.45 -7.76 1.28
N ASP A 118 -12.32 -9.03 0.88
CA ASP A 118 -11.09 -9.66 0.39
C ASP A 118 -11.20 -9.95 -1.11
N HIS A 119 -10.45 -9.20 -1.90
CA HIS A 119 -10.44 -9.25 -3.36
C HIS A 119 -9.36 -10.17 -3.94
N ARG A 120 -8.54 -10.82 -3.11
CA ARG A 120 -7.40 -11.63 -3.60
C ARG A 120 -7.82 -12.80 -4.49
N SER A 121 -9.05 -13.27 -4.34
CA SER A 121 -9.61 -14.35 -5.17
C SER A 121 -10.31 -13.85 -6.44
N ASP A 122 -10.55 -12.54 -6.58
CA ASP A 122 -11.25 -11.96 -7.72
C ASP A 122 -10.28 -11.51 -8.81
N ASN A 123 -10.18 -12.33 -9.86
CA ASN A 123 -9.30 -12.06 -11.00
C ASN A 123 -9.89 -11.08 -12.04
N HIS A 124 -11.15 -10.67 -11.88
CA HIS A 124 -11.81 -9.74 -12.79
C HIS A 124 -11.51 -8.28 -12.43
N LEU A 125 -11.17 -8.00 -11.17
CA LEU A 125 -10.80 -6.68 -10.71
C LEU A 125 -9.36 -6.34 -11.08
N ARG A 126 -9.18 -5.27 -11.86
CA ARG A 126 -7.87 -4.85 -12.40
C ARG A 126 -7.54 -3.37 -12.16
N SER A 127 -8.53 -2.56 -11.77
CA SER A 127 -8.34 -1.17 -11.40
C SER A 127 -8.26 -1.04 -9.88
N CYS A 128 -7.33 -0.21 -9.41
CA CYS A 128 -7.19 0.15 -8.00
C CYS A 128 -8.25 1.20 -7.65
N GLU A 129 -9.51 0.76 -7.63
CA GLU A 129 -10.71 1.56 -7.43
C GLU A 129 -11.60 0.88 -6.39
N ILE A 130 -12.23 1.68 -5.54
CA ILE A 130 -13.14 1.21 -4.49
C ILE A 130 -14.40 0.63 -5.14
N THR A 131 -14.82 -0.53 -4.68
CA THR A 131 -15.95 -1.31 -5.21
C THR A 131 -17.14 -1.36 -4.27
N MET A 132 -16.96 -1.03 -2.99
CA MET A 132 -18.07 -0.97 -2.02
C MET A 132 -19.17 -0.01 -2.46
N THR A 133 -20.39 -0.54 -2.45
CA THR A 133 -21.63 0.20 -2.68
C THR A 133 -22.15 0.84 -1.38
N ILE A 134 -23.09 1.77 -1.53
CA ILE A 134 -23.78 2.38 -0.38
C ILE A 134 -24.51 1.32 0.45
N GLU A 135 -25.11 0.34 -0.22
CA GLU A 135 -25.85 -0.74 0.42
C GLU A 135 -24.92 -1.65 1.23
N GLU A 136 -23.77 -2.05 0.68
CA GLU A 136 -22.76 -2.85 1.38
C GLU A 136 -22.21 -2.11 2.60
N VAL A 137 -21.81 -0.84 2.45
CA VAL A 137 -21.32 -0.04 3.59
C VAL A 137 -22.36 0.07 4.68
N LYS A 138 -23.61 0.32 4.31
CA LYS A 138 -24.72 0.35 5.26
C LYS A 138 -24.99 -1.00 5.89
N GLU A 139 -24.62 -2.13 5.29
CA GLU A 139 -24.75 -3.45 5.91
C GLU A 139 -23.64 -3.69 6.93
N TYR A 140 -22.41 -3.32 6.62
CA TYR A 140 -21.26 -3.43 7.53
C TYR A 140 -21.36 -2.50 8.75
N CYS A 141 -22.06 -1.37 8.62
CA CYS A 141 -22.06 -0.26 9.59
C CYS A 141 -23.36 -0.09 10.40
N GLN A 142 -24.21 -1.11 10.49
CA GLN A 142 -25.50 -1.07 11.23
C GLN A 142 -25.35 -1.18 12.75
#